data_AF-A0A7C3JIU3-F1
#
_entry.id   AF-A0A7C3JIU3-F1
#
_cell.length_a   1.000
_cell.length_b   1.000
_cell.length_c   1.000
_cell.angle_alpha   90.00
_cell.angle_beta   90.00
_cell.angle_gamma   90.00
#
_symmetry.space_group_name_H-M   'P 1'
#
loop_
_entity.id
_entity.type
_entity.pdbx_description
1 polymer ?
#
loop_
_entity_poly.entity_id
_entity_poly.type
_entity_poly.pdbx_seq_one_letter_code
_entity_poly.pdbx_strand_id
1 'polypeptide(L)'
;MVRRYMRAYVEAIHYFKTRKEETIQIMRKYSRVENRQVLEHTQAWFTQNMPDYPYPPVEGYQVVLQEMASSNPKAGSLNARELVDARFVQELADSGFVATLAKK
;
A
#
# COMPACT_ATOMS: atom_id res chain seq x y z
N MET A 1 -4.11 -11.54 -14.46
CA MET A 1 -3.89 -11.74 -13.00
C MET A 1 -3.62 -10.42 -12.28
N VAL A 2 -2.68 -9.59 -12.73
CA VAL A 2 -2.33 -8.30 -12.07
C VAL A 2 -3.52 -7.37 -11.85
N ARG A 3 -4.38 -7.13 -12.86
CA ARG A 3 -5.60 -6.31 -12.69
C ARG A 3 -6.52 -6.79 -11.57
N ARG A 4 -6.72 -8.11 -11.46
CA ARG A 4 -7.57 -8.70 -10.41
C ARG A 4 -6.92 -8.55 -9.03
N TYR A 5 -5.61 -8.74 -8.95
CA TYR A 5 -4.84 -8.51 -7.73
C TYR A 5 -4.92 -7.05 -7.28
N MET A 6 -4.71 -6.10 -8.19
CA MET A 6 -4.80 -4.67 -7.87
C MET A 6 -6.18 -4.26 -7.39
N ARG A 7 -7.25 -4.80 -8.00
CA ARG A 7 -8.61 -4.59 -7.51
C ARG A 7 -8.77 -5.09 -6.07
N ALA A 8 -8.37 -6.34 -5.80
CA ALA A 8 -8.46 -6.92 -4.47
C ALA A 8 -7.62 -6.15 -3.43
N TYR A 9 -6.45 -5.63 -3.83
CA TYR A 9 -5.59 -4.85 -2.94
C TYR A 9 -6.24 -3.51 -2.58
N VAL A 10 -6.84 -2.80 -3.54
CA VAL A 10 -7.59 -1.56 -3.25
C VAL A 10 -8.81 -1.84 -2.36
N GLU A 11 -9.53 -2.93 -2.59
CA GLU A 11 -10.62 -3.36 -1.69
C GLU A 11 -10.11 -3.65 -0.27
N ALA A 12 -8.93 -4.27 -0.14
CA ALA A 12 -8.32 -4.55 1.15
C ALA A 12 -7.88 -3.27 1.89
N ILE A 13 -7.39 -2.25 1.17
CA ILE A 13 -7.09 -0.93 1.75
C ILE A 13 -8.37 -0.30 2.31
N HIS A 14 -9.45 -0.30 1.52
CA HIS A 14 -10.75 0.22 1.98
C HIS A 14 -11.27 -0.58 3.19
N TYR A 15 -11.19 -1.91 3.16
CA TYR A 15 -11.56 -2.77 4.28
C TYR A 15 -10.75 -2.42 5.54
N PHE A 16 -9.44 -2.29 5.42
CA PHE A 16 -8.54 -1.96 6.53
C PHE A 16 -8.96 -0.66 7.23
N LYS A 17 -9.33 0.34 6.43
CA LYS A 17 -9.73 1.68 6.91
C LYS A 17 -11.14 1.71 7.52
N THR A 18 -12.06 0.88 7.05
CA THR A 18 -13.48 0.94 7.43
C THR A 18 -13.89 -0.11 8.46
N ARG A 19 -13.12 -1.20 8.62
CA ARG A 19 -13.47 -2.33 9.48
C ARG A 19 -12.40 -2.58 10.54
N LYS A 20 -12.36 -1.69 11.53
CA LYS A 20 -11.31 -1.68 12.57
C LYS A 20 -11.18 -3.02 13.30
N GLU A 21 -12.29 -3.57 13.81
CA GLU A 21 -12.22 -4.77 14.67
C GLU A 21 -11.74 -5.99 13.89
N GLU A 22 -12.33 -6.26 12.73
CA GLU A 22 -11.93 -7.39 11.89
C GLU A 22 -10.47 -7.25 11.42
N THR A 23 -10.07 -6.03 11.06
CA THR A 23 -8.67 -5.73 10.70
C THR A 23 -7.72 -6.04 11.84
N ILE A 24 -8.05 -5.70 13.08
CA ILE A 24 -7.20 -6.00 14.24
C ILE A 24 -7.09 -7.51 14.47
N GLN A 25 -8.18 -8.27 14.29
CA GLN A 25 -8.13 -9.74 14.40
C GLN A 25 -7.23 -10.35 13.34
N ILE A 26 -7.29 -9.86 12.10
CA ILE A 26 -6.39 -10.27 11.00
C ILE A 26 -4.94 -9.91 11.33
N MET A 27 -4.68 -8.68 11.77
CA MET A 27 -3.33 -8.23 12.15
C MET A 27 -2.76 -9.10 13.27
N ARG A 28 -3.53 -9.38 14.32
CA ARG A 28 -3.11 -10.28 15.42
C ARG A 28 -2.72 -11.66 14.88
N LYS A 29 -3.58 -12.28 14.07
CA LYS A 29 -3.36 -13.62 13.51
C LYS A 29 -2.06 -13.72 12.71
N TYR A 30 -1.78 -12.73 11.85
CA TYR A 30 -0.64 -12.81 10.93
C TYR A 30 0.65 -12.19 11.46
N SER A 31 0.58 -11.15 12.30
CA SER A 31 1.77 -10.57 12.94
C SER A 31 2.20 -11.30 14.22
N ARG A 32 1.30 -12.09 14.83
CA ARG A 32 1.47 -12.72 16.16
C ARG A 32 1.69 -11.72 17.29
N VAL A 33 1.35 -10.44 17.08
CA VAL A 33 1.35 -9.41 18.13
C VAL A 33 0.06 -9.55 18.92
N GLU A 34 0.18 -9.81 20.22
CA GLU A 34 -0.96 -10.00 21.13
C GLU A 34 -1.41 -8.70 21.81
N ASN A 35 -0.51 -7.69 21.88
CA ASN A 35 -0.82 -6.43 22.53
C ASN A 35 -1.84 -5.62 21.71
N ARG A 36 -3.07 -5.55 22.22
CA ARG A 36 -4.18 -4.84 21.58
C ARG A 36 -3.90 -3.36 21.34
N GLN A 37 -3.24 -2.66 22.27
CA GLN A 37 -2.94 -1.24 22.12
C GLN A 37 -1.98 -0.99 20.96
N VAL A 38 -0.99 -1.86 20.79
CA VAL A 38 -0.04 -1.78 19.65
C VAL A 38 -0.77 -2.00 18.32
N LEU A 39 -1.67 -2.98 18.25
CA LEU A 39 -2.47 -3.25 17.05
C LEU A 39 -3.37 -2.08 16.70
N GLU A 40 -4.05 -1.49 17.69
CA GLU A 40 -4.92 -0.33 17.49
C GLU A 40 -4.15 0.91 17.06
N HIS A 41 -3.02 1.19 17.70
CA HIS A 41 -2.16 2.30 17.30
C HIS A 41 -1.69 2.14 15.84
N THR A 42 -1.26 0.93 15.48
CA THR A 42 -0.82 0.61 14.12
C THR A 42 -1.97 0.79 13.12
N GLN A 43 -3.16 0.26 13.42
CA GLN A 43 -4.33 0.39 12.56
C GLN A 43 -4.75 1.85 12.36
N ALA A 44 -4.74 2.66 13.43
CA ALA A 44 -5.07 4.08 13.36
C ALA A 44 -4.03 4.85 12.53
N TRP A 45 -2.74 4.59 12.75
CA TRP A 45 -1.67 5.25 12.01
C TRP A 45 -1.76 4.96 10.50
N PHE A 46 -1.94 3.70 10.12
CA PHE A 46 -2.09 3.35 8.70
C PHE A 46 -3.41 3.88 8.11
N THR A 47 -4.50 3.92 8.87
CA THR A 47 -5.76 4.50 8.38
C THR A 47 -5.60 5.97 8.03
N GLN A 48 -4.84 6.72 8.83
CA GLN A 48 -4.59 8.15 8.60
C GLN A 48 -3.59 8.42 7.47
N ASN A 49 -2.54 7.61 7.33
CA ASN A 49 -1.40 7.92 6.46
C ASN A 49 -1.37 7.12 5.15
N MET A 50 -2.03 5.97 5.08
CA MET A 50 -2.07 5.16 3.85
C MET A 50 -2.99 5.83 2.82
N PRO A 51 -2.60 5.93 1.54
CA PRO A 51 -3.49 6.42 0.48
C PRO A 51 -4.68 5.45 0.26
N ASP A 52 -5.73 5.89 -0.41
CA ASP A 52 -6.90 5.04 -0.71
C ASP A 52 -6.63 3.99 -1.79
N TYR A 53 -5.58 4.20 -2.59
CA TYR A 53 -5.09 3.26 -3.57
C TYR A 53 -3.56 3.32 -3.63
N PRO A 54 -2.88 2.20 -3.94
CA PRO A 54 -1.43 2.07 -3.83
C PRO A 54 -0.75 2.67 -5.08
N TYR A 55 -0.72 4.00 -5.18
CA TYR A 55 0.01 4.68 -6.25
C TYR A 55 1.52 4.68 -5.97
N PRO A 56 2.37 4.25 -6.92
CA PRO A 56 3.82 4.21 -6.74
C PRO A 56 4.49 5.55 -7.11
N PRO A 57 4.95 6.38 -6.15
CA PRO A 57 5.68 7.61 -6.47
C PRO A 57 7.11 7.28 -6.94
N VAL A 58 7.36 7.43 -8.24
CA VAL A 58 8.64 7.10 -8.88
C VAL A 58 9.80 7.86 -8.25
N GLU A 59 9.61 9.15 -7.97
CA GLU A 59 10.64 10.02 -7.40
C GLU A 59 11.07 9.54 -6.01
N GLY A 60 10.09 9.09 -5.21
CA GLY A 60 10.36 8.50 -3.89
C GLY A 60 11.20 7.23 -3.98
N TYR A 61 10.88 6.34 -4.93
CA TYR A 61 11.70 5.14 -5.14
C TYR A 61 13.10 5.46 -5.65
N GLN A 62 13.28 6.50 -6.47
CA GLN A 62 14.61 6.92 -6.91
C GLN A 62 15.48 7.41 -5.74
N VAL A 63 14.90 8.12 -4.78
CA VAL A 63 15.59 8.53 -3.55
C VAL A 63 16.05 7.31 -2.75
N VAL A 64 15.18 6.31 -2.58
CA VAL A 64 15.53 5.06 -1.88
C VAL A 64 16.67 4.31 -2.60
N LEU A 65 16.64 4.23 -3.94
CA LEU A 65 17.72 3.62 -4.72
C LEU A 65 19.06 4.34 -4.52
N GLN A 66 19.05 5.67 -4.41
CA GLN A 66 20.25 6.46 -4.13
C GLN A 66 20.78 6.22 -2.71
N GLU A 67 19.89 6.15 -1.72
CA GLU A 67 20.28 5.83 -0.33
C GLU A 67 20.91 4.42 -0.24
N MET A 68 20.31 3.44 -0.91
CA MET A 68 20.81 2.07 -0.99
C MET A 68 22.19 1.96 -1.64
N ALA A 69 22.61 2.94 -2.46
CA ALA A 69 23.91 2.93 -3.12
C ALA A 69 25.09 2.88 -2.14
N SER A 70 24.89 3.38 -0.91
CA SER A 70 25.89 3.36 0.17
C SER A 70 26.32 1.94 0.58
N SER A 71 25.42 0.96 0.48
CA SER A 71 25.65 -0.44 0.85
C SER A 71 25.57 -1.40 -0.34
N ASN A 72 24.88 -1.00 -1.41
CA ASN A 72 24.77 -1.72 -2.67
C ASN A 72 24.94 -0.75 -3.84
N PRO A 73 26.17 -0.52 -4.34
CA PRO A 73 26.45 0.45 -5.40
C PRO A 73 25.60 0.26 -6.66
N LYS A 74 25.17 -0.97 -6.97
CA LYS A 74 24.31 -1.26 -8.13
C LYS A 74 22.91 -0.65 -8.01
N ALA A 75 22.42 -0.38 -6.80
CA ALA A 75 21.11 0.23 -6.60
C ALA A 75 21.07 1.66 -7.12
N GLY A 76 22.13 2.45 -6.88
CA GLY A 76 22.19 3.85 -7.28
C GLY A 76 22.22 4.09 -8.80
N SER A 77 22.60 3.08 -9.58
CA SER A 77 22.59 3.15 -11.05
C SER A 77 21.25 2.78 -11.69
N LEU A 78 20.29 2.27 -10.91
CA LEU A 78 18.97 1.90 -11.43
C LEU A 78 18.08 3.14 -11.61
N ASN A 79 17.29 3.13 -12.68
CA ASN A 79 16.24 4.11 -12.91
C ASN A 79 14.90 3.55 -12.39
N ALA A 80 14.32 4.22 -11.39
CA ALA A 80 13.06 3.79 -10.78
C ALA A 80 11.91 3.67 -11.80
N ARG A 81 11.93 4.47 -12.88
CA ARG A 81 10.91 4.41 -13.95
C ARG A 81 10.87 3.08 -14.68
N GLU A 82 12.01 2.38 -14.75
CA GLU A 82 12.11 1.08 -15.42
C GLU A 82 11.61 -0.06 -14.53
N LEU A 83 11.48 0.19 -13.21
CA LEU A 83 11.04 -0.77 -12.22
C LEU A 83 9.56 -0.62 -11.85
N VAL A 84 8.96 0.53 -12.16
CA VAL A 84 7.59 0.88 -11.76
C VAL A 84 6.64 0.79 -12.95
N ASP A 85 5.61 -0.04 -12.81
CA ASP A 85 4.48 -0.09 -13.74
C ASP A 85 3.19 0.33 -13.03
N ALA A 86 2.81 1.61 -13.19
CA ALA A 86 1.63 2.19 -12.56
C ALA A 86 0.32 1.92 -13.33
N ARG A 87 0.38 1.32 -14.53
CA ARG A 87 -0.78 1.24 -15.44
C ARG A 87 -1.98 0.57 -14.79
N PHE A 88 -1.75 -0.51 -14.05
CA PHE A 88 -2.85 -1.29 -13.46
C PHE A 88 -3.59 -0.55 -12.34
N VAL A 89 -2.90 0.29 -11.56
CA VAL A 89 -3.54 1.09 -10.50
C VAL A 89 -4.21 2.33 -11.11
N GLN A 90 -3.59 2.94 -12.14
CA GLN A 90 -4.17 4.06 -12.88
C GLN A 90 -5.47 3.66 -13.57
N GLU A 91 -5.48 2.58 -14.36
CA GLU A 91 -6.69 2.05 -15.01
C GLU A 91 -7.83 1.81 -13.99
N LEU A 92 -7.49 1.33 -12.79
CA LEU A 92 -8.48 1.08 -11.74
C LEU A 92 -9.04 2.38 -11.15
N ALA A 93 -8.19 3.38 -10.91
CA ALA A 93 -8.61 4.71 -10.46
C ALA A 93 -9.48 5.39 -11.53
N ASP A 94 -9.03 5.40 -12.79
CA ASP A 94 -9.70 6.02 -13.93
C ASP A 94 -11.05 5.36 -14.23
N SER A 95 -11.20 4.06 -13.96
CA SER A 95 -12.49 3.36 -14.07
C SER A 95 -13.55 3.81 -13.05
N GLY A 96 -13.18 4.66 -12.08
CA GLY A 96 -14.04 5.11 -11.00
C GLY A 96 -14.24 4.09 -9.88
N PHE A 97 -13.59 2.92 -9.95
CA PHE A 97 -13.75 1.85 -8.97
C PHE A 97 -13.46 2.30 -7.54
N VAL A 98 -12.36 3.02 -7.32
CA VAL A 98 -11.98 3.56 -5.99
C VAL A 98 -13.10 4.43 -5.41
N ALA A 99 -13.68 5.30 -6.24
CA ALA A 99 -14.78 6.18 -5.83
C ALA A 99 -16.06 5.41 -5.46
N THR A 100 -16.29 4.21 -6.04
CA THR A 100 -17.43 3.37 -5.65
C THR A 100 -17.29 2.78 -4.26
N LEU A 101 -16.05 2.55 -3.79
CA LEU A 101 -15.78 2.05 -2.44
C LEU A 101 -16.01 3.14 -1.38
N ALA A 102 -15.60 4.38 -1.66
CA ALA A 102 -15.80 5.50 -0.74
C ALA A 102 -17.28 5.88 -0.49
N LYS A 103 -18.20 5.41 -1.35
CA LYS A 103 -19.65 5.65 -1.23
C LYS A 103 -20.39 4.57 -0.43
N LYS A 104 -19.70 3.48 -0.05
CA LYS A 104 -20.24 2.39 0.76
C LYS A 104 -19.90 2.61 2.23
#